data_AF-T1E2T7-F1
#
_entry.id   AF-T1E2T7-F1
#
_cell.length_a   1.000
_cell.length_b   1.000
_cell.length_c   1.000
_cell.angle_alpha   90.00
_cell.angle_beta   90.00
_cell.angle_gamma   90.00
#
_symmetry.space_group_name_H-M   'P 1'
#
loop_
_entity.id
_entity.type
_entity.pdbx_description
1 polymer ?
#
loop_
_entity_poly.entity_id
_entity_poly.type
_entity_poly.pdbx_seq_one_letter_code
_entity_poly.pdbx_strand_id
1 'polypeptide(L)'
;MHPSNRANHLLHAAKMKLFATIFLFFFLLLAGPALTLEKCPSSSTLEGNYCVTGVIANGGCPEGFKYDVASNKCKTAPVTTRD
;
A
#
# COMPACT_ATOMS: atom_id res chain seq x y z
N MET A 1 -41.02 -36.89 -23.17
CA MET A 1 -39.59 -36.60 -22.92
C MET A 1 -39.34 -35.12 -23.19
N HIS A 2 -39.12 -34.28 -22.16
CA HIS A 2 -38.85 -32.84 -22.31
C HIS A 2 -37.32 -32.58 -22.33
N PRO A 3 -36.69 -32.35 -23.50
CA PRO A 3 -35.26 -32.01 -23.59
C PRO A 3 -34.94 -30.56 -23.17
N SER A 4 -35.96 -29.73 -22.94
CA SER A 4 -35.84 -28.28 -22.72
C SER A 4 -35.15 -27.87 -21.39
N ASN A 5 -35.19 -28.72 -20.35
CA ASN A 5 -34.71 -28.32 -19.02
C ASN A 5 -33.17 -28.37 -18.87
N ARG A 6 -32.48 -29.18 -19.70
CA ARG A 6 -31.01 -29.36 -19.61
C ARG A 6 -30.24 -28.16 -20.16
N ALA A 7 -30.74 -27.54 -21.24
CA ALA A 7 -30.13 -26.37 -21.85
C ALA A 7 -30.21 -25.13 -20.94
N ASN A 8 -31.35 -24.95 -20.26
CA ASN A 8 -31.54 -23.87 -19.30
C ASN A 8 -30.64 -24.03 -18.06
N HIS A 9 -30.43 -25.25 -17.56
CA HIS A 9 -29.53 -25.50 -16.41
C HIS A 9 -28.05 -25.20 -16.74
N LEU A 10 -27.59 -25.54 -17.94
CA LEU A 10 -26.23 -25.23 -18.40
C LEU A 10 -26.03 -23.73 -18.67
N LEU A 11 -27.05 -23.07 -19.21
CA LEU A 11 -27.06 -21.62 -19.45
C LEU A 11 -27.01 -20.81 -18.14
N HIS A 12 -27.74 -21.25 -17.10
CA HIS A 12 -27.67 -20.64 -15.78
C HIS A 12 -26.28 -20.83 -15.13
N ALA A 13 -25.69 -22.02 -15.23
CA ALA A 13 -24.36 -22.29 -14.69
C ALA A 13 -23.25 -21.49 -15.40
N ALA A 14 -23.38 -21.27 -16.71
CA ALA A 14 -22.45 -20.45 -17.49
C ALA A 14 -22.59 -18.95 -17.13
N LYS A 15 -23.82 -18.46 -16.95
CA LYS A 15 -24.09 -17.07 -16.51
C LYS A 15 -23.55 -16.79 -15.11
N MET A 16 -23.72 -17.72 -14.18
CA MET A 16 -23.21 -17.56 -12.81
C MET A 16 -21.68 -17.53 -12.76
N LYS A 17 -21.00 -18.34 -13.60
CA LYS A 17 -19.54 -18.31 -13.73
C LYS A 17 -19.03 -17.02 -14.35
N LEU A 18 -19.72 -16.49 -15.37
CA LEU A 18 -19.35 -15.22 -16.02
C LEU A 18 -19.52 -14.03 -15.06
N PHE A 19 -20.60 -14.00 -14.28
CA PHE A 19 -20.80 -12.95 -13.27
C PHE A 19 -19.76 -13.02 -12.15
N ALA A 20 -19.43 -14.23 -11.68
CA ALA A 20 -18.42 -14.42 -10.65
C ALA A 20 -17.02 -13.99 -11.11
N THR A 21 -16.64 -14.26 -12.37
CA THR A 21 -15.34 -13.82 -12.91
C THR A 21 -15.28 -12.31 -13.10
N ILE A 22 -16.35 -11.67 -13.58
CA ILE A 22 -16.41 -10.20 -13.70
C ILE A 22 -16.32 -9.54 -12.32
N PHE A 23 -17.04 -10.07 -11.33
CA PHE A 23 -17.03 -9.53 -9.98
C PHE A 23 -15.65 -9.66 -9.32
N LEU A 24 -14.98 -10.80 -9.49
CA LEU A 24 -13.59 -11.01 -9.04
C LEU A 24 -12.62 -10.04 -9.70
N PHE A 25 -12.74 -9.83 -11.02
CA PHE A 25 -11.91 -8.87 -11.75
C PHE A 25 -12.13 -7.44 -11.28
N PHE A 26 -13.37 -7.06 -11.02
CA PHE A 26 -13.72 -5.73 -10.51
C PHE A 26 -13.17 -5.50 -9.10
N PHE A 27 -13.21 -6.53 -8.24
CA PHE A 27 -12.62 -6.48 -6.90
C PHE A 27 -11.09 -6.38 -6.94
N LEU A 28 -10.45 -7.10 -7.88
CA LEU A 28 -9.01 -6.97 -8.18
C LEU A 28 -8.63 -5.60 -8.75
N LEU A 29 -9.52 -4.97 -9.53
CA LEU A 29 -9.33 -3.62 -10.05
C LEU A 29 -9.49 -2.54 -8.95
N LEU A 30 -10.42 -2.75 -8.01
CA LEU A 30 -10.66 -1.84 -6.87
C LEU A 30 -9.62 -1.98 -5.77
N ALA A 31 -9.04 -3.17 -5.59
CA ALA A 31 -7.89 -3.40 -4.74
C ALA A 31 -6.65 -2.85 -5.45
N GLY A 32 -6.56 -1.53 -5.58
CA GLY A 32 -5.41 -0.84 -6.13
C GLY A 32 -4.11 -1.29 -5.44
N PRO A 33 -2.97 -1.21 -6.14
CA PRO A 33 -1.70 -1.60 -5.55
C PRO A 33 -1.49 -0.77 -4.29
N ALA A 34 -1.32 -1.45 -3.15
CA ALA A 34 -0.92 -0.79 -1.92
C ALA A 34 0.40 -0.08 -2.20
N LEU A 35 0.33 1.23 -2.42
CA LEU A 35 1.49 2.08 -2.66
C LEU A 35 2.46 1.77 -1.53
N THR A 36 3.60 1.22 -1.92
CA THR A 36 4.70 0.95 -1.01
C THR A 36 5.19 2.30 -0.53
N LEU A 37 4.56 2.78 0.56
CA LEU A 37 4.98 3.97 1.29
C LEU A 37 6.47 3.80 1.52
N GLU A 38 7.29 4.66 0.91
CA GLU A 38 8.73 4.73 1.17
C GLU A 38 8.91 4.82 2.68
N LYS A 39 9.15 3.66 3.28
CA LYS A 39 9.11 3.51 4.72
C LYS A 39 10.41 4.11 5.19
N CYS A 40 10.31 5.19 5.96
CA CYS A 40 11.43 5.71 6.72
C CYS A 40 12.23 4.55 7.33
N PRO A 41 13.57 4.58 7.27
CA PRO A 41 14.41 3.45 7.68
C PRO A 41 14.05 3.01 9.10
N SER A 42 14.06 1.69 9.33
CA SER A 42 13.69 1.08 10.62
C SER A 42 14.45 1.77 11.76
N SER A 43 13.71 2.39 12.68
CA SER A 43 14.12 3.33 13.77
C SER A 43 13.78 4.81 13.55
N SER A 44 13.13 5.17 12.44
CA SER A 44 12.64 6.53 12.21
C SER A 44 11.14 6.57 11.93
N THR A 45 10.51 7.68 12.30
CA THR A 45 9.07 7.96 12.15
C THR A 45 8.88 9.02 11.08
N LEU A 46 7.88 8.87 10.21
CA LEU A 46 7.55 9.92 9.24
C LEU A 46 6.78 11.04 9.95
N GLU A 47 7.31 12.26 9.91
CA GLU A 47 6.69 13.50 10.38
C GLU A 47 6.61 14.47 9.21
N GLY A 48 5.41 14.59 8.63
CA GLY A 48 5.21 15.33 7.37
C GLY A 48 5.98 14.68 6.22
N ASN A 49 6.88 15.45 5.60
CA ASN A 49 7.76 14.98 4.50
C ASN A 49 9.15 14.55 4.99
N TYR A 50 9.38 14.40 6.30
CA TYR A 50 10.71 14.09 6.84
C TYR A 50 10.67 12.83 7.67
N CYS A 51 11.73 12.01 7.60
CA CYS A 51 11.93 10.94 8.56
C CYS A 51 12.64 11.52 9.79
N VAL A 52 12.00 11.43 10.96
CA VAL A 52 12.54 11.84 12.25
C VAL A 52 13.04 10.64 13.05
N THR A 53 14.15 10.81 13.75
CA THR A 53 14.64 9.82 14.72
C THR A 53 15.24 10.50 15.94
N GLY A 54 15.44 9.72 17.01
CA GLY A 54 16.11 10.17 18.22
C GLY A 54 17.62 10.34 18.02
N VAL A 55 18.23 11.15 18.88
CA VAL A 55 19.69 11.26 18.95
C VAL A 55 20.24 9.97 19.54
N ILE A 56 21.28 9.39 18.94
CA ILE A 56 21.94 8.19 19.49
C ILE A 56 22.72 8.55 20.77
N ALA A 57 22.98 7.57 21.63
CA ALA A 57 23.59 7.77 22.95
C ALA A 57 24.95 8.52 22.95
N ASN A 58 25.64 8.58 21.80
CA ASN A 58 26.88 9.35 21.61
C ASN A 58 26.66 10.79 21.10
N GLY A 59 25.44 11.32 21.17
CA GLY A 59 25.11 12.69 20.75
C GLY A 59 25.05 12.91 19.23
N GLY A 60 25.11 11.83 18.45
CA GLY A 60 25.08 11.89 16.98
C GLY A 60 23.69 11.72 16.40
N CYS A 61 23.54 12.13 15.14
CA CYS A 61 22.47 11.66 14.27
C CYS A 61 22.99 10.50 13.41
N PRO A 62 22.15 9.48 13.13
CA PRO A 62 22.52 8.42 12.20
C PRO A 62 22.82 8.99 10.79
N GLU A 63 23.56 8.23 9.98
CA GLU A 63 23.92 8.66 8.62
C GLU A 63 22.68 9.01 7.79
N GLY A 64 22.75 10.12 7.06
CA GLY A 64 21.62 10.66 6.29
C GLY A 64 20.64 11.53 7.08
N PHE A 65 20.84 11.69 8.39
CA PHE A 65 20.03 12.58 9.23
C PHE A 65 20.85 13.80 9.70
N LYS A 66 20.18 14.94 9.82
CA LYS A 66 20.72 16.21 10.34
C LYS A 66 20.00 16.56 11.64
N TYR A 67 20.74 17.06 12.62
CA TYR A 67 20.16 17.50 13.88
C TYR A 67 19.33 18.77 13.70
N ASP A 68 18.08 18.72 14.15
CA ASP A 68 17.14 19.83 14.16
C ASP A 68 16.98 20.34 15.59
N VAL A 69 17.48 21.55 15.83
CA VAL A 69 17.48 22.19 17.16
C VAL A 69 16.08 22.54 17.66
N ALA A 70 15.13 22.81 16.74
CA ALA A 70 13.77 23.20 17.11
C ALA A 70 12.98 22.02 17.68
N SER A 71 13.23 20.82 17.17
CA SER A 71 12.52 19.60 17.55
C SER A 71 13.32 18.71 18.50
N ASN A 72 14.60 19.06 18.74
CA ASN A 72 15.58 18.24 19.45
C ASN A 72 15.65 16.80 18.91
N LYS A 73 15.58 16.65 17.58
CA LYS A 73 15.51 15.37 16.87
C LYS A 73 16.37 15.39 15.62
N CYS A 74 16.70 14.22 15.10
CA CYS A 74 17.41 14.06 13.84
C CYS A 74 16.40 13.94 12.69
N LYS A 75 16.55 14.76 11.63
CA LYS A 75 15.67 14.80 10.43
C LYS A 75 16.43 14.45 9.17
N THR A 76 15.84 13.67 8.26
CA THR A 76 16.41 13.46 6.92
C THR A 76 16.21 14.68 6.01
N ALA A 77 16.80 14.65 4.82
CA ALA A 77 16.29 15.43 3.70
C ALA A 77 14.79 15.13 3.48
N PRO A 78 14.00 16.09 2.95
CA PRO A 78 12.61 15.83 2.64
C PRO A 78 12.52 14.62 1.71
N VAL A 79 11.70 13.64 2.09
CA VAL A 79 11.29 12.55 1.23
C VAL A 79 10.52 13.21 0.09
N THR A 80 11.21 13.45 -1.02
CA THR A 80 10.54 13.84 -2.26
C THR A 80 9.82 12.60 -2.72
N THR A 81 8.53 12.51 -2.43
CA THR A 81 7.64 11.60 -3.16
C THR A 81 7.83 11.96 -4.63
N ARG A 82 8.55 11.11 -5.36
CA ARG A 82 8.75 11.30 -6.79
C ARG A 82 7.46 10.83 -7.43
N ASP A 83 6.53 11.77 -7.64
CA ASP A 83 5.30 11.60 -8.40
C ASP A 83 5.57 11.08 -9.83
#